data_AF-A0A5J5IPD3-F1
#
_entry.id   AF-A0A5J5IPD3-F1
#
_cell.length_a   1.000
_cell.length_b   1.000
_cell.length_c   1.000
_cell.angle_alpha   90.00
_cell.angle_beta   90.00
_cell.angle_gamma   90.00
#
_symmetry.space_group_name_H-M   'P 1'
#
loop_
_entity.id
_entity.type
_entity.pdbx_description
1 polymer ?
#
loop_
_entity_poly.entity_id
_entity_poly.type
_entity_poly.pdbx_seq_one_letter_code
_entity_poly.pdbx_strand_id
1 'polypeptide(L)'
;MSDSPSTVFALPEAAAMLAAPSASARADDSVRFERVSTAEVDGVLSAIRDAGVFDPFLLVAASSEAPAVAAACERILDGEPGLFGLAAVVVLGHSETTSAPTSIIESEVPVRVVAAEDADAATADIASFAGEVAARAPRVPAAWARIIASDRTDVAVRATLARRALADDPDYRPEGLDDAQLALLRRVAARLVPQGDGPVIDLGARADRMIVAGESDGWRPTGMSTDVEAYRAGLDALGAVWPAVDTGDGRVTGHAADHAAEDSVIRGILDETVPGGDVLTPGQLALWFEDLRNDLARLWMSHPASLARVGYSGFATGGTGATPAGYRVLAAGEREEWEPVELGRLVAEGQDR
;
A
#
# COMPACT_ATOMS: atom_id res chain seq x y z
N MET A 1 7.66 -8.76 -16.59
CA MET A 1 8.05 -8.56 -15.17
C MET A 1 8.62 -9.87 -14.65
N SER A 2 9.79 -9.87 -14.01
CA SER A 2 10.28 -11.06 -13.32
C SER A 2 9.45 -11.22 -12.04
N ASP A 3 8.62 -12.25 -11.96
CA ASP A 3 7.94 -12.69 -10.73
C ASP A 3 9.00 -13.24 -9.77
N SER A 4 9.72 -12.36 -9.09
CA SER A 4 10.55 -12.80 -7.97
C SER A 4 9.63 -13.27 -6.85
N PRO A 5 9.82 -14.50 -6.35
CA PRO A 5 8.98 -15.03 -5.28
C PRO A 5 9.07 -14.16 -4.02
N SER A 6 7.96 -14.06 -3.29
CA SER A 6 7.96 -13.43 -1.97
C SER A 6 8.85 -14.22 -1.02
N THR A 7 9.63 -13.53 -0.18
CA THR A 7 10.44 -14.18 0.85
C THR A 7 9.64 -14.32 2.13
N VAL A 8 9.68 -15.49 2.75
CA VAL A 8 9.03 -15.78 4.03
C VAL A 8 10.10 -16.08 5.05
N PHE A 9 10.24 -15.22 6.07
CA PHE A 9 11.14 -15.43 7.19
C PHE A 9 10.41 -16.12 8.32
N ALA A 10 10.71 -17.41 8.53
CA ALA A 10 10.13 -18.21 9.61
C ALA A 10 11.04 -18.16 10.86
N LEU A 11 10.48 -17.72 11.98
CA LEU A 11 11.14 -17.77 13.29
C LEU A 11 11.35 -19.24 13.74
N PRO A 12 12.28 -19.51 14.68
CA PRO A 12 12.74 -20.87 15.00
C PRO A 12 11.64 -21.90 15.25
N GLU A 13 10.65 -21.59 16.08
CA GLU A 13 9.56 -22.53 16.41
C GLU A 13 8.59 -22.68 15.23
N ALA A 14 8.21 -21.58 14.57
CA ALA A 14 7.44 -21.66 13.32
C ALA A 14 8.15 -22.51 12.25
N ALA A 15 9.46 -22.33 12.08
CA ALA A 15 10.24 -23.07 11.09
C ALA A 15 10.27 -24.58 11.38
N ALA A 16 10.16 -25.00 12.65
CA ALA A 16 10.05 -26.40 13.03
C ALA A 16 8.65 -26.99 12.76
N MET A 17 7.63 -26.14 12.64
CA MET A 17 6.23 -26.52 12.39
C MET A 17 5.89 -26.62 10.89
N LEU A 18 6.77 -26.16 10.01
CA LEU A 18 6.56 -26.11 8.56
C LEU A 18 7.28 -27.23 7.82
N ALA A 19 6.70 -27.69 6.72
CA ALA A 19 7.24 -28.79 5.92
C ALA A 19 8.46 -28.40 5.06
N ALA A 20 8.69 -27.10 4.84
CA ALA A 20 9.78 -26.56 4.03
C ALA A 20 11.17 -27.02 4.57
N PRO A 21 11.86 -27.97 3.91
CA PRO A 21 12.99 -28.69 4.50
C PRO A 21 14.32 -28.21 3.92
N SER A 22 14.80 -27.02 4.29
CA SER A 22 16.22 -26.60 4.27
C SER A 22 16.33 -25.07 4.50
N ALA A 23 17.55 -24.56 4.66
CA ALA A 23 17.81 -23.13 4.92
C ALA A 23 17.21 -22.18 3.87
N SER A 24 16.96 -22.67 2.65
CA SER A 24 16.25 -21.97 1.57
C SER A 24 15.47 -23.00 0.74
N ALA A 25 14.19 -23.20 1.05
CA ALA A 25 13.32 -24.13 0.34
C ALA A 25 12.19 -23.37 -0.39
N ARG A 26 11.84 -23.81 -1.61
CA ARG A 26 10.66 -23.33 -2.34
C ARG A 26 9.49 -24.26 -2.07
N ALA A 27 8.35 -23.69 -1.66
CA ALA A 27 7.08 -24.43 -1.58
C ALA A 27 6.39 -24.51 -2.96
N ASP A 28 6.56 -23.47 -3.77
CA ASP A 28 6.21 -23.36 -5.20
C ASP A 28 7.10 -22.24 -5.83
N ASP A 29 7.01 -21.97 -7.13
CA ASP A 29 7.75 -20.90 -7.83
C ASP A 29 7.43 -19.48 -7.28
N SER A 30 6.38 -19.33 -6.47
CA SER A 30 5.87 -18.05 -5.94
C SER A 30 6.43 -17.64 -4.57
N VAL A 31 6.98 -18.56 -3.76
CA VAL A 31 7.42 -18.26 -2.39
C VAL A 31 8.72 -18.99 -2.01
N ARG A 32 9.65 -18.26 -1.38
CA ARG A 32 10.91 -18.78 -0.82
C ARG A 32 10.89 -18.67 0.71
N PHE A 33 11.11 -19.79 1.39
CA PHE A 33 11.21 -19.82 2.85
C PHE A 33 12.66 -19.69 3.31
N GLU A 34 12.90 -18.78 4.25
CA GLU A 34 14.16 -18.52 4.93
C GLU A 34 13.98 -18.75 6.44
N ARG A 35 14.90 -19.49 7.06
CA ARG A 35 14.84 -19.79 8.50
C ARG A 35 15.64 -18.76 9.29
N VAL A 36 15.02 -18.16 10.30
CA VAL A 36 15.70 -17.30 11.27
C VAL A 36 16.22 -18.17 12.41
N SER A 37 17.46 -17.94 12.85
CA SER A 37 18.11 -18.76 13.87
C SER A 37 17.70 -18.45 15.31
N THR A 38 17.02 -17.32 15.54
CA THR A 38 16.63 -16.84 16.87
C THR A 38 15.30 -16.10 16.83
N ALA A 39 14.56 -16.14 17.93
CA ALA A 39 13.38 -15.32 18.18
C ALA A 39 13.72 -14.02 18.94
N GLU A 40 15.00 -13.68 19.09
CA GLU A 40 15.41 -12.36 19.58
C GLU A 40 15.26 -11.33 18.47
N VAL A 41 14.60 -10.20 18.78
CA VAL A 41 14.24 -9.16 17.80
C VAL A 41 15.45 -8.70 16.97
N ASP A 42 16.58 -8.39 17.61
CA ASP A 42 17.79 -7.95 16.90
C ASP A 42 18.31 -9.02 15.92
N GLY A 43 18.21 -10.30 16.28
CA GLY A 43 18.62 -11.40 15.43
C GLY A 43 17.66 -11.60 14.24
N VAL A 44 16.36 -11.41 14.45
CA VAL A 44 15.36 -11.40 13.35
C VAL A 44 15.66 -10.29 12.36
N LEU A 45 15.88 -9.06 12.84
CA LEU A 45 16.18 -7.90 12.00
C LEU A 45 17.52 -8.06 11.26
N SER A 46 18.54 -8.64 11.92
CA SER A 46 19.81 -8.95 11.26
C SER A 46 19.63 -9.97 10.15
N ALA A 47 18.88 -11.07 10.39
CA ALA A 47 18.67 -12.10 9.38
C ALA A 47 18.00 -11.55 8.11
N ILE A 48 16.99 -10.68 8.26
CA ILE A 48 16.32 -10.04 7.12
C ILE A 48 17.29 -9.13 6.36
N ARG A 49 18.08 -8.32 7.09
CA ARG A 49 19.07 -7.42 6.50
C ARG A 49 20.16 -8.17 5.73
N ASP A 50 20.67 -9.26 6.32
CA ASP A 50 21.73 -10.08 5.75
C ASP A 50 21.25 -10.87 4.52
N ALA A 51 19.96 -11.19 4.44
CA ALA A 51 19.36 -11.80 3.27
C ALA A 51 19.33 -10.85 2.05
N GLY A 52 19.42 -9.53 2.27
CA GLY A 52 19.48 -8.52 1.20
C GLY A 52 18.23 -8.51 0.32
N VAL A 53 17.07 -8.88 0.87
CA VAL A 53 15.79 -8.93 0.16
C VAL A 53 15.16 -7.54 0.17
N PHE A 54 14.81 -7.04 -1.01
CA PHE A 54 14.13 -5.76 -1.22
C PHE A 54 12.80 -5.91 -1.95
N ASP A 55 12.38 -7.16 -2.14
CA ASP A 55 11.03 -7.52 -2.56
C ASP A 55 10.14 -7.67 -1.32
N PRO A 56 8.80 -7.59 -1.46
CA PRO A 56 7.90 -7.80 -0.33
C PRO A 56 8.18 -9.14 0.40
N PHE A 57 8.20 -9.11 1.73
CA PHE A 57 8.48 -10.28 2.56
C PHE A 57 7.48 -10.43 3.71
N LEU A 58 7.33 -11.66 4.19
CA LEU A 58 6.46 -12.00 5.31
C LEU A 58 7.29 -12.47 6.50
N LEU A 59 6.79 -12.21 7.71
CA LEU A 59 7.28 -12.84 8.93
C LEU A 59 6.32 -13.92 9.39
N VAL A 60 6.84 -15.09 9.74
CA VAL A 60 6.05 -16.22 10.27
C VAL A 60 6.58 -16.59 11.63
N ALA A 61 5.69 -16.65 12.62
CA ALA A 61 6.04 -16.92 14.01
C ALA A 61 5.05 -17.91 14.62
N ALA A 62 5.52 -18.77 15.52
CA ALA A 62 4.62 -19.56 16.35
C ALA A 62 3.90 -18.64 17.35
N SER A 63 2.75 -19.06 17.88
CA SER A 63 2.02 -18.27 18.88
C SER A 63 2.84 -17.93 20.13
N SER A 64 3.83 -18.76 20.47
CA SER A 64 4.83 -18.53 21.53
C SER A 64 5.85 -17.42 21.20
N GLU A 65 6.09 -17.18 19.90
CA GLU A 65 7.02 -16.19 19.35
C GLU A 65 6.32 -14.88 18.99
N ALA A 66 5.01 -14.79 19.24
CA ALA A 66 4.17 -13.62 19.00
C ALA A 66 4.76 -12.28 19.49
N PRO A 67 5.36 -12.18 20.71
CA PRO A 67 5.98 -10.93 21.15
C PRO A 67 7.18 -10.50 20.31
N ALA A 68 7.98 -11.46 19.83
CA ALA A 68 9.17 -11.18 19.03
C ALA A 68 8.81 -10.65 17.65
N VAL A 69 7.83 -11.28 16.99
CA VAL A 69 7.38 -10.83 15.67
C VAL A 69 6.68 -9.47 15.75
N ALA A 70 5.92 -9.20 16.81
CA ALA A 70 5.28 -7.90 17.03
C ALA A 70 6.32 -6.78 17.17
N ALA A 71 7.34 -6.97 18.01
CA ALA A 71 8.42 -6.01 18.19
C ALA A 71 9.29 -5.82 16.93
N ALA A 72 9.51 -6.88 16.14
CA ALA A 72 10.19 -6.77 14.86
C ALA A 72 9.37 -5.95 13.85
N CYS A 73 8.04 -6.17 13.78
CA CYS A 73 7.15 -5.40 12.92
C CYS A 73 7.16 -3.92 13.29
N GLU A 74 7.00 -3.60 14.57
CA GLU A 74 7.03 -2.22 15.07
C GLU A 74 8.31 -1.49 14.65
N ARG A 75 9.48 -2.10 14.89
CA ARG A 75 10.77 -1.50 14.48
C ARG A 75 10.89 -1.30 12.98
N ILE A 76 10.44 -2.26 12.17
CA ILE A 76 10.46 -2.12 10.70
C ILE A 76 9.56 -0.96 10.27
N LEU A 77 8.36 -0.86 10.83
CA LEU A 77 7.42 0.24 10.53
C LEU A 77 7.86 1.59 11.09
N ASP A 78 8.69 1.59 12.13
CA ASP A 78 9.36 2.78 12.67
C ASP A 78 10.65 3.16 11.92
N GLY A 79 10.93 2.49 10.81
CA GLY A 79 12.00 2.87 9.91
C GLY A 79 13.38 2.35 10.33
N GLU A 80 13.43 1.11 10.84
CA GLU A 80 14.68 0.40 11.13
C GLU A 80 15.67 0.49 9.93
N PRO A 81 16.91 0.96 10.15
CA PRO A 81 17.89 1.08 9.06
C PRO A 81 18.20 -0.25 8.37
N GLY A 82 18.28 -0.19 7.03
CA GLY A 82 18.55 -1.34 6.20
C GLY A 82 17.35 -2.23 5.91
N LEU A 83 16.15 -1.91 6.44
CA LEU A 83 14.94 -2.70 6.25
C LEU A 83 13.83 -1.90 5.56
N PHE A 84 13.16 -2.54 4.61
CA PHE A 84 11.95 -2.07 3.95
C PHE A 84 11.30 -3.26 3.22
N GLY A 85 9.96 -3.30 3.14
CA GLY A 85 9.24 -4.32 2.39
C GLY A 85 8.50 -5.37 3.22
N LEU A 86 8.29 -5.13 4.52
CA LEU A 86 7.36 -5.95 5.31
C LEU A 86 5.97 -5.90 4.67
N ALA A 87 5.44 -7.05 4.30
CA ALA A 87 4.18 -7.18 3.58
C ALA A 87 3.05 -7.74 4.46
N ALA A 88 3.37 -8.74 5.29
CA ALA A 88 2.40 -9.38 6.17
C ALA A 88 3.06 -10.18 7.30
N VAL A 89 2.24 -10.59 8.28
CA VAL A 89 2.61 -11.51 9.35
C VAL A 89 1.72 -12.74 9.33
N VAL A 90 2.29 -13.92 9.61
CA VAL A 90 1.54 -15.14 9.89
C VAL A 90 1.85 -15.63 11.29
N VAL A 91 0.80 -15.94 12.05
CA VAL A 91 0.92 -16.56 13.37
C VAL A 91 0.44 -18.00 13.29
N LEU A 92 1.34 -18.94 13.60
CA LEU A 92 1.01 -20.35 13.64
C LEU A 92 0.45 -20.74 15.01
N GLY A 93 -0.69 -21.41 15.03
CA GLY A 93 -1.38 -21.84 16.23
C GLY A 93 -1.80 -23.31 16.20
N HIS A 94 -1.85 -23.94 17.38
CA HIS A 94 -2.44 -25.27 17.58
C HIS A 94 -3.80 -25.21 18.29
N SER A 95 -4.28 -24.00 18.62
CA SER A 95 -5.53 -23.77 19.33
C SER A 95 -6.47 -22.95 18.46
N GLU A 96 -7.76 -23.28 18.50
CA GLU A 96 -8.82 -22.44 17.94
C GLU A 96 -8.86 -21.03 18.57
N THR A 97 -8.22 -20.84 19.73
CA THR A 97 -8.12 -19.54 20.42
C THR A 97 -6.87 -18.74 20.04
N THR A 98 -6.02 -19.24 19.15
CA THR A 98 -4.85 -18.48 18.70
C THR A 98 -5.32 -17.21 17.97
N SER A 99 -4.79 -16.07 18.38
CA SER A 99 -5.08 -14.77 17.77
C SER A 99 -3.78 -14.03 17.46
N ALA A 100 -3.84 -13.12 16.50
CA ALA A 100 -2.73 -12.23 16.19
C ALA A 100 -2.50 -11.24 17.34
N PRO A 101 -1.24 -10.81 17.57
CA PRO A 101 -0.95 -9.74 18.52
C PRO A 101 -1.72 -8.45 18.21
N THR A 102 -2.31 -7.84 19.24
CA THR A 102 -3.09 -6.61 19.08
C THR A 102 -2.29 -5.49 18.43
N SER A 103 -1.00 -5.33 18.75
CA SER A 103 -0.15 -4.30 18.17
C SER A 103 0.08 -4.47 16.66
N ILE A 104 0.06 -5.70 16.15
CA ILE A 104 0.14 -5.96 14.69
C ILE A 104 -1.16 -5.54 14.02
N ILE A 105 -2.30 -5.86 14.64
CA ILE A 105 -3.63 -5.46 14.14
C ILE A 105 -3.75 -3.93 14.13
N GLU A 106 -3.36 -3.27 15.22
CA GLU A 106 -3.38 -1.80 15.35
C GLU A 106 -2.41 -1.11 14.38
N SER A 107 -1.35 -1.80 13.96
CA SER A 107 -0.42 -1.31 12.93
C SER A 107 -0.92 -1.53 11.50
N GLU A 108 -2.14 -2.08 11.34
CA GLU A 108 -2.77 -2.41 10.05
C GLU A 108 -1.93 -3.33 9.15
N VAL A 109 -0.98 -4.08 9.73
CA VAL A 109 -0.21 -5.05 8.96
C VAL A 109 -1.13 -6.22 8.63
N PRO A 110 -1.24 -6.62 7.34
CA PRO A 110 -1.99 -7.82 6.98
C PRO A 110 -1.52 -9.01 7.81
N VAL A 111 -2.45 -9.65 8.53
CA VAL A 111 -2.14 -10.76 9.42
C VAL A 111 -3.06 -11.94 9.20
N ARG A 112 -2.50 -13.15 9.21
CA ARG A 112 -3.25 -14.40 9.15
C ARG A 112 -2.85 -15.32 10.30
N VAL A 113 -3.84 -15.92 10.96
CA VAL A 113 -3.61 -17.04 11.88
C VAL A 113 -3.80 -18.33 11.10
N VAL A 114 -2.80 -19.22 11.13
CA VAL A 114 -2.82 -20.49 10.40
C VAL A 114 -2.72 -21.64 11.40
N ALA A 115 -3.59 -22.65 11.23
CA ALA A 115 -3.54 -23.87 12.03
C ALA A 115 -2.31 -24.69 11.63
N ALA A 116 -1.56 -25.15 12.63
CA ALA A 116 -0.28 -25.84 12.44
C ALA A 116 -0.35 -27.35 12.70
N GLU A 117 -1.54 -27.94 12.59
CA GLU A 117 -1.75 -29.38 12.77
C GLU A 117 -1.08 -30.21 11.65
N ASP A 118 -1.01 -29.63 10.46
CA ASP A 118 -0.40 -30.22 9.26
C ASP A 118 0.59 -29.22 8.65
N ALA A 119 1.85 -29.64 8.56
CA ALA A 119 2.95 -28.80 8.13
C ALA A 119 2.91 -28.44 6.64
N ASP A 120 2.40 -29.34 5.79
CA ASP A 120 2.23 -29.11 4.35
C ASP A 120 1.05 -28.16 4.11
N ALA A 121 -0.07 -28.39 4.80
CA ALA A 121 -1.23 -27.52 4.72
C ALA A 121 -0.91 -26.09 5.21
N ALA A 122 -0.19 -25.95 6.32
CA ALA A 122 0.23 -24.64 6.84
C ALA A 122 1.15 -23.91 5.84
N THR A 123 2.09 -24.64 5.22
CA THR A 123 2.98 -24.08 4.19
C THR A 123 2.20 -23.60 2.97
N ALA A 124 1.20 -24.37 2.52
CA ALA A 124 0.34 -23.99 1.41
C ALA A 124 -0.54 -22.77 1.73
N ASP A 125 -1.09 -22.67 2.93
CA ASP A 125 -1.90 -21.51 3.36
C ASP A 125 -1.03 -20.24 3.43
N ILE A 126 0.19 -20.32 3.97
CA ILE A 126 1.15 -19.21 3.95
C ILE A 126 1.43 -18.75 2.51
N ALA A 127 1.64 -19.69 1.59
CA ALA A 127 1.90 -19.35 0.19
C ALA A 127 0.68 -18.69 -0.49
N SER A 128 -0.52 -19.21 -0.23
CA SER A 128 -1.78 -18.60 -0.68
C SER A 128 -1.92 -17.17 -0.15
N PHE A 129 -1.69 -16.97 1.14
CA PHE A 129 -1.78 -15.66 1.77
C PHE A 129 -0.74 -14.67 1.21
N ALA A 130 0.49 -15.12 0.96
CA ALA A 130 1.50 -14.30 0.32
C ALA A 130 1.07 -13.84 -1.09
N GLY A 131 0.44 -14.73 -1.88
CA GLY A 131 -0.13 -14.39 -3.19
C GLY A 131 -1.29 -13.40 -3.09
N GLU A 132 -2.19 -13.60 -2.12
CA GLU A 132 -3.29 -12.68 -1.85
C GLU A 132 -2.81 -11.27 -1.49
N VAL A 133 -1.79 -11.15 -0.62
CA VAL A 133 -1.22 -9.85 -0.22
C VAL A 133 -0.52 -9.19 -1.41
N ALA A 134 0.25 -9.96 -2.18
CA ALA A 134 0.91 -9.44 -3.38
C ALA A 134 -0.09 -8.92 -4.44
N ALA A 135 -1.29 -9.50 -4.52
CA ALA A 135 -2.34 -9.07 -5.44
C ALA A 135 -3.05 -7.77 -5.02
N ARG A 136 -2.84 -7.28 -3.77
CA ARG A 136 -3.58 -6.15 -3.19
C ARG A 136 -2.82 -4.82 -3.16
N ALA A 137 -1.49 -4.83 -3.29
CA ALA A 137 -0.67 -3.62 -3.22
C ALA A 137 0.25 -3.48 -4.43
N PRO A 138 0.40 -2.26 -5.00
CA PRO A 138 1.39 -2.04 -6.05
C PRO A 138 2.80 -2.26 -5.51
N ARG A 139 3.58 -3.01 -6.28
CA ARG A 139 4.94 -3.40 -5.90
C ARG A 139 5.91 -2.22 -6.00
N VAL A 140 6.64 -1.96 -4.91
CA VAL A 140 7.81 -1.08 -4.96
C VAL A 140 8.95 -1.81 -5.67
N PRO A 141 9.55 -1.28 -6.75
CA PRO A 141 10.66 -1.96 -7.40
C PRO A 141 11.87 -2.10 -6.47
N ALA A 142 12.56 -3.24 -6.53
CA ALA A 142 13.65 -3.58 -5.60
C ALA A 142 14.77 -2.52 -5.52
N ALA A 143 15.08 -1.84 -6.63
CA ALA A 143 16.08 -0.77 -6.64
C ALA A 143 15.62 0.45 -5.81
N TRP A 144 14.34 0.79 -5.86
CA TRP A 144 13.74 1.85 -5.05
C TRP A 144 13.61 1.44 -3.58
N ALA A 145 13.14 0.22 -3.30
CA ALA A 145 13.08 -0.34 -1.95
C ALA A 145 14.46 -0.32 -1.26
N ARG A 146 15.54 -0.62 -2.00
CA ARG A 146 16.91 -0.53 -1.49
C ARG A 146 17.29 0.89 -1.07
N ILE A 147 16.88 1.91 -1.81
CA ILE A 147 17.16 3.31 -1.47
C ILE A 147 16.36 3.72 -0.22
N ILE A 148 15.09 3.30 -0.13
CA ILE A 148 14.26 3.56 1.06
C ILE A 148 14.88 2.90 2.31
N ALA A 149 15.37 1.68 2.18
CA ALA A 149 16.07 0.96 3.25
C ALA A 149 17.43 1.58 3.62
N SER A 150 18.07 2.34 2.73
CA SER A 150 19.42 2.86 2.93
C SER A 150 19.52 4.02 3.93
N ASP A 151 20.75 4.33 4.34
CA ASP A 151 21.07 5.47 5.21
C ASP A 151 20.80 6.85 4.58
N ARG A 152 20.48 6.90 3.28
CA ARG A 152 20.06 8.13 2.59
C ARG A 152 18.64 8.59 2.92
N THR A 153 17.81 7.67 3.40
CA THR A 153 16.43 7.96 3.78
C THR A 153 16.38 8.17 5.29
N ASP A 154 15.87 9.32 5.69
CA ASP A 154 15.66 9.63 7.11
C ASP A 154 14.75 8.58 7.77
N VAL A 155 14.94 8.34 9.06
CA VAL A 155 14.17 7.32 9.82
C VAL A 155 12.67 7.60 9.74
N ALA A 156 12.23 8.85 9.94
CA ALA A 156 10.81 9.20 9.88
C ALA A 156 10.24 9.02 8.46
N VAL A 157 11.01 9.37 7.43
CA VAL A 157 10.61 9.18 6.03
C VAL A 157 10.49 7.69 5.70
N ARG A 158 11.46 6.87 6.11
CA ARG A 158 11.40 5.41 5.92
C ARG A 158 10.20 4.82 6.63
N ALA A 159 9.93 5.25 7.86
CA ALA A 159 8.77 4.82 8.66
C ALA A 159 7.44 5.16 7.97
N THR A 160 7.30 6.38 7.43
CA THR A 160 6.12 6.78 6.66
C THR A 160 5.96 5.94 5.39
N LEU A 161 7.04 5.73 4.63
CA LEU A 161 6.98 4.93 3.39
C LEU A 161 6.69 3.46 3.67
N ALA A 162 7.21 2.90 4.77
CA ALA A 162 6.97 1.51 5.17
C ALA A 162 5.49 1.26 5.46
N ARG A 163 4.85 2.14 6.26
CA ARG A 163 3.40 2.06 6.52
C ARG A 163 2.57 2.22 5.24
N ARG A 164 2.93 3.18 4.39
CA ARG A 164 2.19 3.43 3.13
C ARG A 164 2.29 2.29 2.13
N ALA A 165 3.34 1.46 2.20
CA ALA A 165 3.57 0.30 1.34
C ALA A 165 2.76 -0.95 1.74
N LEU A 166 2.16 -0.96 2.94
CA LEU A 166 1.28 -2.05 3.34
C LEU A 166 0.06 -2.12 2.40
N ALA A 167 -0.37 -3.35 2.14
CA ALA A 167 -1.57 -3.61 1.35
C ALA A 167 -2.81 -3.05 2.04
N ASP A 168 -3.70 -2.43 1.27
CA ASP A 168 -4.99 -1.98 1.78
C ASP A 168 -5.87 -3.18 2.17
N ASP A 169 -6.70 -3.02 3.19
CA ASP A 169 -7.64 -4.04 3.64
C ASP A 169 -8.74 -4.27 2.57
N PRO A 170 -8.85 -5.47 1.98
CA PRO A 170 -9.90 -5.75 0.99
C PRO A 170 -11.31 -5.69 1.60
N ASP A 171 -11.43 -5.90 2.91
CA ASP A 171 -12.69 -5.89 3.64
C ASP A 171 -12.93 -4.56 4.36
N TYR A 172 -12.18 -3.51 4.02
CA TYR A 172 -12.34 -2.17 4.58
C TYR A 172 -13.81 -1.73 4.57
N ARG A 173 -14.27 -1.21 5.71
CA ARG A 173 -15.59 -0.60 5.88
C ARG A 173 -15.41 0.89 6.16
N PRO A 174 -16.18 1.77 5.50
CA PRO A 174 -16.00 3.19 5.68
C PRO A 174 -16.36 3.60 7.12
N GLU A 175 -15.58 4.50 7.67
CA GLU A 175 -15.81 5.11 8.98
C GLU A 175 -16.41 6.51 8.81
N GLY A 176 -15.93 7.26 7.81
CA GLY A 176 -16.38 8.60 7.47
C GLY A 176 -17.55 8.61 6.50
N LEU A 177 -17.57 7.71 5.52
CA LEU A 177 -18.58 7.62 4.47
C LEU A 177 -19.60 6.50 4.74
N ASP A 178 -20.64 6.42 3.93
CA ASP A 178 -21.43 5.18 3.79
C ASP A 178 -20.90 4.29 2.66
N ASP A 179 -21.42 3.06 2.57
CA ASP A 179 -20.98 2.07 1.58
C ASP A 179 -21.18 2.55 0.13
N ALA A 180 -22.25 3.30 -0.15
CA ALA A 180 -22.55 3.79 -1.49
C ALA A 180 -21.61 4.94 -1.89
N GLN A 181 -21.33 5.83 -0.94
CA GLN A 181 -20.38 6.93 -1.08
C GLN A 181 -18.95 6.41 -1.28
N LEU A 182 -18.51 5.40 -0.51
CA LEU A 182 -17.20 4.78 -0.70
C LEU A 182 -17.11 4.08 -2.08
N ALA A 183 -18.17 3.37 -2.50
CA ALA A 183 -18.20 2.73 -3.82
C ALA A 183 -18.12 3.75 -4.96
N LEU A 184 -18.85 4.87 -4.86
CA LEU A 184 -18.77 5.97 -5.82
C LEU A 184 -17.36 6.59 -5.83
N LEU A 185 -16.78 6.85 -4.66
CA LEU A 185 -15.44 7.43 -4.53
C LEU A 185 -14.38 6.53 -5.18
N ARG A 186 -14.41 5.22 -4.94
CA ARG A 186 -13.51 4.24 -5.58
C ARG A 186 -13.62 4.27 -7.11
N ARG A 187 -14.84 4.36 -7.65
CA ARG A 187 -15.07 4.48 -9.11
C ARG A 187 -14.49 5.78 -9.67
N VAL A 188 -14.78 6.89 -9.03
CA VAL A 188 -14.31 8.22 -9.43
C VAL A 188 -12.77 8.27 -9.37
N ALA A 189 -12.18 7.74 -8.30
CA ALA A 189 -10.73 7.66 -8.13
C ALA A 189 -10.05 6.84 -9.22
N ALA A 190 -10.61 5.67 -9.58
CA ALA A 190 -10.10 4.85 -10.68
C ALA A 190 -10.09 5.60 -12.02
N ARG A 191 -11.06 6.50 -12.24
CA ARG A 191 -11.13 7.31 -13.45
C ARG A 191 -10.16 8.49 -13.44
N LEU A 192 -10.02 9.17 -12.30
CA LEU A 192 -9.19 10.37 -12.14
C LEU A 192 -7.69 10.08 -12.04
N VAL A 193 -7.34 8.99 -11.35
CA VAL A 193 -5.95 8.59 -11.11
C VAL A 193 -5.75 7.16 -11.62
N PRO A 194 -5.64 6.96 -12.95
CA PRO A 194 -5.44 5.65 -13.52
C PRO A 194 -4.08 5.07 -13.11
N GLN A 195 -4.09 3.91 -12.45
CA GLN A 195 -2.89 3.27 -11.89
C GLN A 195 -2.30 2.19 -12.80
N GLY A 196 -2.80 2.02 -14.02
CA GLY A 196 -2.33 1.01 -14.98
C GLY A 196 -2.76 -0.41 -14.60
N ASP A 197 -2.14 -1.40 -15.25
CA ASP A 197 -2.42 -2.82 -15.01
C ASP A 197 -1.75 -3.33 -13.72
N GLY A 198 -2.41 -4.26 -13.04
CA GLY A 198 -1.92 -4.91 -11.83
C GLY A 198 -2.55 -4.40 -10.53
N PRO A 199 -1.96 -4.73 -9.37
CA PRO A 199 -2.44 -4.27 -8.07
C PRO A 199 -2.44 -2.75 -7.95
N VAL A 200 -3.51 -2.20 -7.38
CA VAL A 200 -3.74 -0.74 -7.26
C VAL A 200 -3.84 -0.32 -5.80
N ILE A 201 -3.55 0.95 -5.53
CA ILE A 201 -3.82 1.58 -4.24
C ILE A 201 -5.32 1.82 -4.12
N ASP A 202 -5.95 1.44 -3.01
CA ASP A 202 -7.35 1.78 -2.75
C ASP A 202 -7.45 3.23 -2.26
N LEU A 203 -7.40 4.16 -3.23
CA LEU A 203 -7.47 5.60 -2.95
C LEU A 203 -8.78 6.00 -2.26
N GLY A 204 -9.88 5.27 -2.50
CA GLY A 204 -11.16 5.56 -1.85
C GLY A 204 -11.13 5.24 -0.36
N ALA A 205 -10.63 4.05 0.01
CA ALA A 205 -10.47 3.68 1.41
C ALA A 205 -9.46 4.59 2.13
N ARG A 206 -8.36 4.95 1.48
CA ARG A 206 -7.38 5.88 2.05
C ARG A 206 -7.93 7.29 2.24
N ALA A 207 -8.78 7.76 1.33
CA ALA A 207 -9.46 9.05 1.46
C ALA A 207 -10.45 9.06 2.62
N ASP A 208 -11.24 7.98 2.83
CA ASP A 208 -12.13 7.84 3.99
C ASP A 208 -11.36 7.94 5.32
N ARG A 209 -10.25 7.21 5.44
CA ARG A 209 -9.37 7.29 6.62
C ARG A 209 -8.79 8.69 6.82
N MET A 210 -8.31 9.32 5.75
CA MET A 210 -7.73 10.66 5.79
C MET A 210 -8.73 11.69 6.33
N ILE A 211 -9.98 11.68 5.85
CA ILE A 211 -10.99 12.66 6.30
C ILE A 211 -11.46 12.41 7.74
N VAL A 212 -11.47 11.16 8.20
CA VAL A 212 -11.76 10.80 9.60
C VAL A 212 -10.62 11.23 10.53
N ALA A 213 -9.38 11.03 10.10
CA ALA A 213 -8.18 11.44 10.84
C ALA A 213 -7.96 12.96 10.84
N GLY A 214 -8.65 13.71 9.97
CA GLY A 214 -8.44 15.15 9.78
C GLY A 214 -7.09 15.48 9.14
N GLU A 215 -6.59 14.58 8.31
CA GLU A 215 -5.28 14.68 7.63
C GLU A 215 -5.37 15.32 6.23
N SER A 216 -6.43 16.10 5.98
CA SER A 216 -6.57 16.89 4.75
C SER A 216 -5.53 18.02 4.67
N ASP A 217 -5.67 18.95 3.72
CA ASP A 217 -4.72 20.05 3.51
C ASP A 217 -4.53 21.02 4.70
N GLY A 218 -5.30 20.81 5.78
CA GLY A 218 -5.14 21.47 7.07
C GLY A 218 -5.72 22.88 7.10
N TRP A 219 -6.47 23.31 6.08
CA TRP A 219 -6.99 24.67 5.99
C TRP A 219 -8.52 24.71 5.95
N ARG A 220 -9.15 24.95 7.11
CA ARG A 220 -10.58 25.28 7.19
C ARG A 220 -10.85 26.48 8.10
N PRO A 221 -11.49 27.55 7.58
CA PRO A 221 -12.03 28.63 8.41
C PRO A 221 -13.01 28.10 9.47
N THR A 222 -12.95 28.69 10.68
CA THR A 222 -13.89 28.38 11.76
C THR A 222 -15.34 28.57 11.31
N GLY A 223 -16.17 27.54 11.51
CA GLY A 223 -17.60 27.56 11.15
C GLY A 223 -17.94 26.94 9.79
N MET A 224 -16.94 26.40 9.07
CA MET A 224 -17.17 25.55 7.90
C MET A 224 -17.46 24.10 8.29
N SER A 225 -18.03 23.32 7.36
CA SER A 225 -18.24 21.89 7.53
C SER A 225 -16.91 21.16 7.76
N THR A 226 -16.98 20.06 8.51
CA THR A 226 -15.87 19.10 8.65
C THR A 226 -15.53 18.44 7.33
N ASP A 227 -14.35 17.82 7.22
CA ASP A 227 -13.96 17.07 6.02
C ASP A 227 -14.96 15.96 5.70
N VAL A 228 -15.40 15.21 6.72
CA VAL A 228 -16.42 14.17 6.58
C VAL A 228 -17.73 14.73 6.03
N GLU A 229 -18.25 15.81 6.60
CA GLU A 229 -19.50 16.44 6.13
C GLU A 229 -19.36 16.98 4.70
N ALA A 230 -18.22 17.57 4.36
CA ALA A 230 -17.96 18.09 3.02
C ALA A 230 -17.86 16.96 1.97
N TYR A 231 -17.14 15.88 2.28
CA TYR A 231 -17.05 14.71 1.42
C TYR A 231 -18.40 14.05 1.19
N ARG A 232 -19.21 13.86 2.25
CA ARG A 232 -20.56 13.31 2.12
C ARG A 232 -21.44 14.17 1.22
N ALA A 233 -21.53 15.48 1.48
CA ALA A 233 -22.35 16.39 0.68
C ALA A 233 -21.93 16.43 -0.80
N GLY A 234 -20.62 16.42 -1.06
CA GLY A 234 -20.10 16.38 -2.43
C GLY A 234 -20.32 15.05 -3.13
N LEU A 235 -20.17 13.91 -2.44
CA LEU A 235 -20.46 12.58 -2.99
C LEU A 235 -21.95 12.38 -3.25
N ASP A 236 -22.83 12.93 -2.42
CA ASP A 236 -24.28 12.91 -2.67
C ASP A 236 -24.64 13.74 -3.91
N ALA A 237 -24.07 14.95 -4.03
CA ALA A 237 -24.25 15.79 -5.21
C ALA A 237 -23.68 15.15 -6.49
N LEU A 238 -22.52 14.50 -6.38
CA LEU A 238 -21.89 13.77 -7.48
C LEU A 238 -22.71 12.56 -7.89
N GLY A 239 -23.18 11.77 -6.91
CA GLY A 239 -23.98 10.56 -7.14
C GLY A 239 -25.29 10.83 -7.87
N ALA A 240 -25.87 12.02 -7.70
CA ALA A 240 -27.08 12.44 -8.42
C ALA A 240 -26.86 12.64 -9.93
N VAL A 241 -25.63 12.93 -10.36
CA VAL A 241 -25.28 13.18 -11.77
C VAL A 241 -24.37 12.10 -12.37
N TRP A 242 -23.79 11.23 -11.54
CA TRP A 242 -22.87 10.20 -11.98
C TRP A 242 -23.61 9.08 -12.74
N PRO A 243 -23.04 8.54 -13.83
CA PRO A 243 -23.71 7.47 -14.58
C PRO A 243 -23.87 6.22 -13.71
N ALA A 244 -25.12 5.76 -13.61
CA ALA A 244 -25.43 4.46 -13.04
C ALA A 244 -24.79 3.37 -13.91
N VAL A 245 -24.22 2.36 -13.27
CA VAL A 245 -23.73 1.16 -13.95
C VAL A 245 -24.57 0.00 -13.44
N ASP A 246 -25.04 -0.84 -14.36
CA ASP A 246 -25.67 -2.11 -14.01
C ASP A 246 -24.57 -3.13 -13.66
N THR A 247 -24.04 -3.02 -12.45
CA THR A 247 -23.06 -3.97 -11.91
C THR A 247 -23.78 -5.21 -11.40
N GLY A 248 -24.09 -6.16 -12.29
CA GLY A 248 -24.73 -7.42 -11.93
C GLY A 248 -23.96 -8.30 -10.92
N ASP A 249 -22.72 -7.96 -10.55
CA ASP A 249 -21.86 -8.75 -9.65
C ASP A 249 -20.95 -7.94 -8.70
N GLY A 250 -21.13 -6.62 -8.59
CA GLY A 250 -20.37 -5.77 -7.65
C GLY A 250 -18.86 -5.63 -7.95
N ARG A 251 -18.36 -6.19 -9.05
CA ARG A 251 -16.99 -5.92 -9.53
C ARG A 251 -17.03 -4.77 -10.53
N VAL A 252 -16.24 -3.73 -10.29
CA VAL A 252 -16.10 -2.59 -11.20
C VAL A 252 -15.35 -3.06 -12.45
N THR A 253 -16.08 -3.59 -13.42
CA THR A 253 -15.61 -3.75 -14.79
C THR A 253 -16.34 -2.71 -15.64
N GLY A 254 -15.78 -1.49 -15.67
CA GLY A 254 -16.32 -0.44 -16.53
C GLY A 254 -16.17 -0.85 -18.00
N HIS A 255 -17.27 -0.93 -18.73
CA HIS A 255 -17.20 -1.08 -20.19
C HIS A 255 -16.72 0.25 -20.79
N ALA A 256 -16.14 0.22 -22.00
CA ALA A 256 -15.66 1.44 -22.66
C ALA A 256 -16.73 2.54 -22.81
N ALA A 257 -18.02 2.15 -22.90
CA ALA A 257 -19.15 3.07 -22.91
C ALA A 257 -19.37 3.76 -21.54
N ASP A 258 -19.14 3.04 -20.44
CA ASP A 258 -19.26 3.58 -19.08
C ASP A 258 -18.20 4.66 -18.85
N HIS A 259 -16.96 4.42 -19.31
CA HIS A 259 -15.88 5.41 -19.21
C HIS A 259 -16.14 6.70 -19.99
N ALA A 260 -16.78 6.61 -21.16
CA ALA A 260 -17.13 7.79 -21.95
C ALA A 260 -18.21 8.64 -21.27
N ALA A 261 -19.18 7.98 -20.62
CA ALA A 261 -20.22 8.67 -19.85
C ALA A 261 -19.64 9.34 -18.60
N GLU A 262 -18.78 8.64 -17.84
CA GLU A 262 -18.07 9.19 -16.69
C GLU A 262 -17.22 10.40 -17.09
N ASP A 263 -16.48 10.30 -18.19
CA ASP A 263 -15.70 11.41 -18.74
C ASP A 263 -16.55 12.62 -19.13
N SER A 264 -17.75 12.39 -19.65
CA SER A 264 -18.68 13.47 -19.98
C SER A 264 -19.15 14.20 -18.73
N VAL A 265 -19.44 13.47 -17.65
CA VAL A 265 -19.84 14.07 -16.36
C VAL A 265 -18.67 14.84 -15.76
N ILE A 266 -17.46 14.27 -15.76
CA ILE A 266 -16.24 14.96 -15.30
C ILE A 266 -16.06 16.28 -16.04
N ARG A 267 -16.07 16.28 -17.38
CA ARG A 267 -15.97 17.53 -18.17
C ARG A 267 -17.10 18.50 -17.83
N GLY A 268 -18.32 17.99 -17.69
CA GLY A 268 -19.47 18.79 -17.31
C GLY A 268 -19.32 19.49 -15.96
N ILE A 269 -18.71 18.83 -14.96
CA ILE A 269 -18.40 19.42 -13.65
C ILE A 269 -17.38 20.55 -13.80
N LEU A 270 -16.31 20.31 -14.56
CA LEU A 270 -15.25 21.30 -14.78
C LEU A 270 -15.74 22.55 -15.53
N ASP A 271 -16.67 22.35 -16.46
CA ASP A 271 -17.28 23.45 -17.22
C ASP A 271 -18.51 24.06 -16.50
N GLU A 272 -18.82 23.60 -15.28
CA GLU A 272 -20.00 24.01 -14.47
C GLU A 272 -21.35 23.85 -15.21
N THR A 273 -21.44 22.86 -16.11
CA THR A 273 -22.62 22.62 -16.96
C THR A 273 -23.54 21.51 -16.44
N VAL A 274 -23.06 20.65 -15.54
CA VAL A 274 -23.94 19.71 -14.85
C VAL A 274 -24.81 20.44 -13.83
N PRO A 275 -26.09 20.08 -13.70
CA PRO A 275 -26.91 20.58 -12.61
C PRO A 275 -26.25 20.21 -11.29
N GLY A 276 -25.86 21.22 -10.51
CA GLY A 276 -25.65 21.02 -9.09
C GLY A 276 -27.00 20.61 -8.51
N GLY A 277 -27.08 19.41 -7.92
CA GLY A 277 -28.33 18.91 -7.34
C GLY A 277 -28.83 19.80 -6.21
N ASP A 278 -29.79 19.32 -5.41
CA ASP A 278 -30.37 20.10 -4.31
C ASP A 278 -29.38 20.43 -3.18
N VAL A 279 -28.19 19.82 -3.18
CA VAL A 279 -27.17 19.92 -2.13
C VAL A 279 -26.12 21.01 -2.41
N LEU A 280 -25.53 20.99 -3.61
CA LEU A 280 -24.47 21.92 -4.02
C LEU A 280 -24.84 22.57 -5.36
N THR A 281 -24.63 23.87 -5.49
CA THR A 281 -24.68 24.55 -6.80
C THR A 281 -23.59 24.02 -7.76
N PRO A 282 -23.72 24.20 -9.09
CA PRO A 282 -22.69 23.76 -10.05
C PRO A 282 -21.27 24.23 -9.70
N GLY A 283 -21.10 25.52 -9.39
CA GLY A 283 -19.79 26.07 -9.01
C GLY A 283 -19.24 25.50 -7.69
N GLN A 284 -20.11 25.20 -6.71
CA GLN A 284 -19.68 24.53 -5.47
C GLN A 284 -19.26 23.09 -5.71
N LEU A 285 -19.97 22.36 -6.59
CA LEU A 285 -19.59 21.01 -6.98
C LEU A 285 -18.23 21.02 -7.71
N ALA A 286 -17.99 22.00 -8.58
CA ALA A 286 -16.72 22.16 -9.30
C ALA A 286 -15.53 22.39 -8.34
N LEU A 287 -15.69 23.29 -7.35
CA LEU A 287 -14.68 23.55 -6.32
C LEU A 287 -14.42 22.31 -5.46
N TRP A 288 -15.47 21.65 -4.96
CA TRP A 288 -15.32 20.41 -4.21
C TRP A 288 -14.62 19.32 -5.03
N PHE A 289 -14.92 19.23 -6.33
CA PHE A 289 -14.28 18.28 -7.23
C PHE A 289 -12.81 18.62 -7.52
N GLU A 290 -12.39 19.87 -7.39
CA GLU A 290 -10.98 20.27 -7.39
C GLU A 290 -10.25 19.75 -6.16
N ASP A 291 -10.83 19.92 -4.97
CA ASP A 291 -10.26 19.41 -3.72
C ASP A 291 -10.14 17.87 -3.76
N LEU A 292 -11.21 17.18 -4.19
CA LEU A 292 -11.20 15.72 -4.37
C LEU A 292 -10.05 15.26 -5.29
N ARG A 293 -9.85 15.92 -6.44
CA ARG A 293 -8.75 15.59 -7.36
C ARG A 293 -7.40 15.82 -6.71
N ASN A 294 -7.26 16.89 -5.92
CA ASN A 294 -6.04 17.20 -5.19
C ASN A 294 -5.71 16.10 -4.18
N ASP A 295 -6.68 15.71 -3.37
CA ASP A 295 -6.53 14.68 -2.34
C ASP A 295 -6.19 13.32 -2.95
N LEU A 296 -6.89 12.89 -3.99
CA LEU A 296 -6.60 11.62 -4.67
C LEU A 296 -5.21 11.61 -5.29
N ALA A 297 -4.78 12.72 -5.91
CA ALA A 297 -3.44 12.84 -6.47
C ALA A 297 -2.37 12.82 -5.36
N ARG A 298 -2.61 13.49 -4.22
CA ARG A 298 -1.71 13.46 -3.06
C ARG A 298 -1.59 12.08 -2.46
N LEU A 299 -2.71 11.40 -2.22
CA LEU A 299 -2.75 10.03 -1.70
C LEU A 299 -1.99 9.08 -2.61
N TRP A 300 -2.19 9.19 -3.93
CA TRP A 300 -1.45 8.40 -4.90
C TRP A 300 0.06 8.71 -4.87
N MET A 301 0.45 9.99 -4.93
CA MET A 301 1.85 10.43 -4.86
C MET A 301 2.52 10.13 -3.52
N SER A 302 1.76 9.84 -2.47
CA SER A 302 2.29 9.52 -1.15
C SER A 302 2.91 8.11 -1.09
N HIS A 303 2.51 7.21 -2.00
CA HIS A 303 2.89 5.80 -1.99
C HIS A 303 4.25 5.56 -2.67
N PRO A 304 5.14 4.73 -2.09
CA PRO A 304 6.49 4.52 -2.63
C PRO A 304 6.52 3.93 -4.05
N ALA A 305 5.56 3.08 -4.42
CA ALA A 305 5.46 2.58 -5.80
C ALA A 305 5.09 3.69 -6.81
N SER A 306 4.27 4.66 -6.40
CA SER A 306 3.93 5.82 -7.23
C SER A 306 5.14 6.74 -7.37
N LEU A 307 5.88 7.00 -6.28
CA LEU A 307 7.14 7.75 -6.32
C LEU A 307 8.14 7.11 -7.30
N ALA A 308 8.27 5.78 -7.25
CA ALA A 308 9.12 5.04 -8.18
C ALA A 308 8.64 5.20 -9.63
N ARG A 309 7.33 5.10 -9.86
CA ARG A 309 6.72 5.24 -11.20
C ARG A 309 6.95 6.62 -11.82
N VAL A 310 6.87 7.69 -11.04
CA VAL A 310 7.13 9.06 -11.53
C VAL A 310 8.62 9.43 -11.50
N GLY A 311 9.48 8.54 -10.99
CA GLY A 311 10.92 8.79 -10.89
C GLY A 311 11.29 9.82 -9.82
N TYR A 312 10.52 9.94 -8.73
CA TYR A 312 10.79 10.89 -7.65
C TYR A 312 11.66 10.27 -6.55
N SER A 313 12.94 10.64 -6.52
CA SER A 313 13.94 10.20 -5.53
C SER A 313 14.18 11.20 -4.39
N GLY A 314 13.42 12.31 -4.33
CA GLY A 314 13.64 13.40 -3.37
C GLY A 314 13.45 13.01 -1.90
N PHE A 315 12.88 11.84 -1.61
CA PHE A 315 12.82 11.29 -0.25
C PHE A 315 14.20 10.85 0.29
N ALA A 316 15.20 10.66 -0.58
CA ALA A 316 16.52 10.14 -0.25
C ALA A 316 17.59 11.24 -0.05
N THR A 317 17.18 12.42 0.43
CA THR A 317 18.06 13.57 0.69
C THR A 317 18.12 13.98 2.16
N GLY A 318 17.44 13.28 3.06
CA GLY A 318 17.39 13.60 4.50
C GLY A 318 18.19 12.65 5.40
N GLY A 319 18.93 11.71 4.80
CA GLY A 319 19.50 10.53 5.46
C GLY A 319 20.27 10.74 6.75
N THR A 320 20.25 9.69 7.59
CA THR A 320 20.90 9.63 8.91
C THR A 320 22.33 9.07 8.88
N GLY A 321 22.93 8.94 7.70
CA GLY A 321 24.32 8.51 7.54
C GLY A 321 25.35 9.50 8.10
N ALA A 322 26.61 9.08 8.15
CA ALA A 322 27.70 9.90 8.70
C ALA A 322 27.95 11.22 7.95
N THR A 323 27.46 11.33 6.71
CA THR A 323 27.51 12.54 5.90
C THR A 323 26.11 12.93 5.46
N PRO A 324 25.77 14.24 5.44
CA PRO A 324 24.47 14.69 4.94
C PRO A 324 24.18 14.13 3.55
N ALA A 325 23.04 13.47 3.41
CA ALA A 325 22.55 13.04 2.10
C ALA A 325 22.09 14.27 1.30
N GLY A 326 22.16 14.16 -0.03
CA GLY A 326 21.78 15.23 -0.94
C GLY A 326 22.22 14.94 -2.38
N TYR A 327 21.80 15.81 -3.29
CA TYR A 327 22.23 15.80 -4.68
C TYR A 327 23.54 16.59 -4.84
N ARG A 328 24.52 15.98 -5.49
CA ARG A 328 25.75 16.56 -6.03
C ARG A 328 25.60 16.89 -7.52
N VAL A 329 24.81 16.10 -8.25
CA VAL A 329 24.46 16.30 -9.65
C VAL A 329 23.14 17.07 -9.70
N LEU A 330 23.20 18.32 -10.17
CA LEU A 330 22.05 19.22 -10.25
C LEU A 330 21.63 19.54 -11.70
N ALA A 331 22.35 18.98 -12.68
CA ALA A 331 22.06 19.20 -14.09
C ALA A 331 20.77 18.46 -14.50
N ALA A 332 19.96 19.12 -15.32
CA ALA A 332 18.72 18.51 -15.82
C ALA A 332 19.04 17.30 -16.72
N GLY A 333 18.32 16.19 -16.50
CA GLY A 333 18.50 14.96 -17.26
C GLY A 333 19.71 14.12 -16.84
N GLU A 334 20.45 14.54 -15.81
CA GLU A 334 21.51 13.74 -15.22
C GLU A 334 21.01 13.02 -13.96
N ARG A 335 21.53 11.81 -13.74
CA ARG A 335 21.19 10.92 -12.62
C ARG A 335 22.42 10.77 -11.73
N GLU A 336 22.21 10.78 -10.43
CA GLU A 336 23.20 10.39 -9.44
C GLU A 336 23.58 8.91 -9.54
N GLU A 337 24.80 8.56 -9.12
CA GLU A 337 25.25 7.16 -9.14
C GLU A 337 24.35 6.24 -8.29
N TRP A 338 23.87 6.75 -7.15
CA TRP A 338 23.05 6.03 -6.19
C TRP A 338 21.57 5.88 -6.59
N GLU A 339 21.08 6.67 -7.53
CA GLU A 339 19.69 6.57 -7.99
C GLU A 339 19.47 5.31 -8.83
N PRO A 340 18.23 4.81 -8.96
CA PRO A 340 17.95 3.62 -9.75
C PRO A 340 18.34 3.82 -11.22
N VAL A 341 18.89 2.80 -11.87
CA VAL A 341 19.40 2.89 -13.26
C VAL A 341 18.30 3.11 -14.29
N GLU A 342 17.07 2.77 -13.93
CA GLU A 342 15.84 2.98 -14.68
C GLU A 342 15.31 4.42 -14.58
N LEU A 343 15.82 5.23 -13.65
CA LEU A 343 15.36 6.62 -13.46
C LEU A 343 15.61 7.45 -14.73
N GLY A 344 14.58 8.17 -15.18
CA GLY A 344 14.59 8.96 -16.42
C GLY A 344 14.42 8.14 -17.71
N ARG A 345 14.29 6.81 -17.63
CA ARG A 345 13.88 5.99 -18.78
C ARG A 345 12.36 5.91 -18.79
N LEU A 346 11.73 6.58 -19.75
CA LEU A 346 10.34 6.29 -20.07
C LEU A 346 10.27 4.83 -20.52
N VAL A 347 9.54 4.00 -19.78
CA VAL A 347 9.17 2.67 -20.27
C VAL A 347 8.45 2.90 -21.58
N ALA A 348 9.00 2.41 -22.69
CA ALA A 348 8.35 2.55 -23.99
C ALA A 348 6.97 1.86 -23.90
N GLU A 349 5.89 2.63 -23.97
CA GLU A 349 4.56 2.07 -24.16
C GLU A 349 4.57 1.28 -25.47
N GLY A 350 4.43 -0.05 -25.39
CA GLY A 350 4.19 -0.91 -26.57
C GLY A 350 5.29 -1.90 -26.97
N GLN A 351 5.87 -2.64 -26.03
CA GLN A 351 6.44 -3.96 -26.34
C GLN A 351 5.91 -5.04 -25.40
N ASP A 352 4.63 -5.34 -25.54
CA ASP A 352 4.10 -6.71 -25.42
C ASP A 352 2.79 -6.74 -26.23
N ARG A 353 2.86 -7.38 -27.41
CA ARG A 353 1.74 -7.87 -28.19
C ARG A 353 1.79 -9.39 -28.17
#